data_AF-A0A0J6YWE7-F1
#
_entry.id   AF-A0A0J6YWE7-F1
#
_cell.length_a   1.000
_cell.length_b   1.000
_cell.length_c   1.000
_cell.angle_alpha   90.00
_cell.angle_beta   90.00
_cell.angle_gamma   90.00
#
_symmetry.space_group_name_H-M   'P 1'
#
loop_
_entity.id
_entity.type
_entity.pdbx_description
1 polymer ?
#
loop_
_entity_poly.entity_id
_entity_poly.type
_entity_poly.pdbx_seq_one_letter_code
_entity_poly.pdbx_strand_id
1 'polypeptide(L)'
;MPAPNRALITAAAADLLRTLQDRHGALMFHQSGGCCDGSSPMCYPDGDFVVGDRDVLLAVFDVGDGVPVWISGPQFDAWKHTQLVIDVVPGRGGGFSLEAPEGKRFLSRGRAFTDEENRALAAETVVTGAAYERGERPVSSGTHVVAEGVDACPMPLR
;
A
#
# COMPACT_ATOMS: atom_id res chain seq x y z
N MET A 1 10.58 8.03 19.36
CA MET A 1 9.43 8.50 18.57
C MET A 1 8.52 7.31 18.28
N PRO A 2 7.20 7.50 18.07
CA PRO A 2 6.36 6.42 17.55
C PRO A 2 6.89 5.94 16.19
N ALA A 3 6.68 4.67 15.84
CA ALA A 3 7.10 4.20 14.53
C ALA A 3 6.30 4.89 13.42
N PRO A 4 6.92 5.20 12.27
CA PRO A 4 6.22 5.80 11.15
C PRO A 4 5.28 4.80 10.47
N ASN A 5 4.29 5.32 9.73
CA ASN A 5 3.45 4.50 8.86
C ASN A 5 4.28 3.82 7.76
N ARG A 6 4.04 2.53 7.52
CA ARG A 6 4.73 1.79 6.44
C ARG A 6 4.20 2.11 5.06
N ALA A 7 2.91 2.43 4.95
CA ALA A 7 2.28 2.88 3.73
C ALA A 7 1.52 4.20 3.94
N LEU A 8 1.55 5.05 2.92
CA LEU A 8 0.82 6.31 2.82
C LEU A 8 0.07 6.34 1.48
N ILE A 9 -0.87 7.25 1.34
CA ILE A 9 -1.63 7.49 0.12
C ILE A 9 -1.63 8.99 -0.22
N THR A 10 -1.55 9.35 -1.49
CA THR A 10 -1.71 10.75 -1.89
C THR A 10 -3.17 11.18 -1.85
N ALA A 11 -3.44 12.48 -1.69
CA ALA A 11 -4.80 13.01 -1.74
C ALA A 11 -5.53 12.61 -3.04
N ALA A 12 -4.85 12.71 -4.19
CA ALA A 12 -5.41 12.33 -5.48
C ALA A 12 -5.75 10.82 -5.56
N ALA A 13 -4.90 9.95 -5.01
CA ALA A 13 -5.18 8.52 -4.96
C ALA A 13 -6.33 8.21 -4.00
N ALA A 14 -6.43 8.90 -2.87
CA ALA A 14 -7.54 8.76 -1.93
C ALA A 14 -8.88 9.19 -2.55
N ASP A 15 -8.91 10.26 -3.34
CA ASP A 15 -10.13 10.70 -4.04
C ASP A 15 -10.61 9.70 -5.09
N LEU A 16 -9.68 9.12 -5.85
CA LEU A 16 -10.01 8.02 -6.75
C LEU A 16 -10.54 6.81 -5.97
N LEU A 17 -9.91 6.47 -4.84
CA LEU A 17 -10.31 5.33 -4.02
C LEU A 17 -11.74 5.48 -3.50
N ARG A 18 -12.15 6.68 -3.06
CA ARG A 18 -13.55 6.97 -2.69
C ARG A 18 -14.51 6.75 -3.85
N THR A 19 -14.16 7.24 -5.04
CA THR A 19 -14.97 7.04 -6.25
C THR A 19 -15.14 5.57 -6.59
N LEU A 20 -14.08 4.77 -6.40
CA LEU A 20 -14.13 3.32 -6.61
C LEU A 20 -14.95 2.63 -5.51
N GLN A 21 -14.83 3.06 -4.24
CA GLN A 21 -15.62 2.53 -3.12
C GLN A 21 -17.11 2.74 -3.35
N ASP A 22 -17.53 3.92 -3.81
CA ASP A 22 -18.93 4.23 -4.12
C ASP A 22 -19.54 3.27 -5.16
N ARG A 23 -18.70 2.71 -6.04
CA ARG A 23 -19.11 1.82 -7.13
C ARG A 23 -18.97 0.34 -6.81
N HIS A 24 -17.96 -0.03 -6.04
CA HIS A 24 -17.53 -1.41 -5.87
C HIS A 24 -17.62 -1.90 -4.42
N GLY A 25 -17.91 -1.02 -3.47
CA GLY A 25 -17.96 -1.32 -2.04
C GLY A 25 -16.59 -1.28 -1.38
N ALA A 26 -16.37 -2.11 -0.36
CA ALA A 26 -15.09 -2.21 0.32
C ALA A 26 -13.98 -2.63 -0.67
N LEU A 27 -12.81 -2.02 -0.53
CA LEU A 27 -11.67 -2.23 -1.42
C LEU A 27 -10.44 -2.67 -0.63
N MET A 28 -9.49 -3.28 -1.32
CA MET A 28 -8.17 -3.62 -0.80
C MET A 28 -7.08 -3.31 -1.83
N PHE A 29 -5.87 -3.08 -1.35
CA PHE A 29 -4.67 -3.10 -2.17
C PHE A 29 -3.86 -4.37 -1.93
N HIS A 30 -3.27 -4.90 -2.99
CA HIS A 30 -2.14 -5.83 -2.89
C HIS A 30 -0.95 -5.31 -3.71
N GLN A 31 0.17 -5.11 -3.04
CA GLN A 31 1.43 -4.70 -3.63
C GLN A 31 2.05 -5.90 -4.36
N SER A 32 2.00 -5.83 -5.70
CA SER A 32 2.57 -6.87 -6.57
C SER A 32 4.07 -6.66 -6.79
N GLY A 33 4.79 -7.79 -6.92
CA GLY A 33 6.20 -7.84 -7.28
C GLY A 33 6.35 -8.53 -8.62
N GLY A 34 6.17 -7.79 -9.72
CA GLY A 34 6.18 -8.32 -11.09
C GLY A 34 7.41 -7.90 -11.89
N CYS A 35 7.94 -8.82 -12.68
CA CYS A 35 9.19 -8.72 -13.47
C CYS A 35 9.13 -7.77 -14.69
N CYS A 36 7.94 -7.36 -15.15
CA CYS A 36 7.82 -6.72 -16.47
C CYS A 36 7.36 -5.25 -16.50
N ASP A 37 6.62 -4.74 -15.51
CA ASP A 37 6.09 -3.35 -15.55
C ASP A 37 6.24 -2.56 -14.24
N GLY A 38 7.01 -3.10 -13.29
CA GLY A 38 7.24 -2.46 -11.99
C GLY A 38 6.18 -2.80 -10.94
N SER A 39 6.53 -2.46 -9.72
CA SER A 39 5.83 -2.71 -8.46
C SER A 39 4.53 -1.90 -8.31
N SER A 40 3.59 -2.00 -9.25
CA SER A 40 2.31 -1.30 -9.13
C SER A 40 1.45 -1.91 -8.01
N PRO A 41 0.85 -1.08 -7.14
CA PRO A 41 -0.13 -1.54 -6.19
C PRO A 41 -1.44 -1.77 -6.95
N MET A 42 -2.01 -2.96 -6.80
CA MET A 42 -3.24 -3.34 -7.49
C MET A 42 -4.43 -3.19 -6.54
N CYS A 43 -5.49 -2.54 -7.01
CA CYS A 43 -6.73 -2.29 -6.26
C CYS A 43 -7.80 -3.30 -6.66
N TYR A 44 -8.38 -3.98 -5.67
CA TYR A 44 -9.42 -5.00 -5.83
C TYR A 44 -10.61 -4.71 -4.90
N PRO A 45 -11.80 -5.26 -5.17
CA PRO A 45 -12.82 -5.40 -4.12
C PRO A 45 -12.23 -6.17 -2.93
N ASP A 46 -12.61 -5.81 -1.72
CA ASP A 46 -12.11 -6.48 -0.52
C ASP A 46 -12.53 -7.96 -0.51
N GLY A 47 -11.55 -8.85 -0.34
CA GLY A 47 -11.74 -10.30 -0.38
C GLY A 47 -11.59 -10.96 -1.76
N ASP A 48 -11.54 -10.21 -2.86
CA ASP A 48 -11.38 -10.78 -4.21
C ASP A 48 -9.93 -11.22 -4.51
N PHE A 49 -8.95 -10.63 -3.83
CA PHE A 49 -7.57 -11.10 -3.83
C PHE A 49 -7.31 -11.97 -2.61
N VAL A 50 -6.85 -13.21 -2.82
CA VAL A 50 -6.51 -14.14 -1.73
C VAL A 50 -5.23 -13.68 -1.04
N VAL A 51 -5.38 -13.17 0.19
CA VAL A 51 -4.25 -12.84 1.07
C VAL A 51 -3.66 -14.14 1.61
N GLY A 52 -2.38 -14.38 1.37
CA GLY A 52 -1.67 -15.55 1.89
C GLY A 52 -1.26 -15.40 3.36
N ASP A 53 -1.05 -16.51 4.05
CA ASP A 53 -0.66 -16.57 5.47
C ASP A 53 0.52 -15.66 5.85
N ARG A 54 1.46 -15.49 4.91
CA ARG A 54 2.71 -14.72 5.06
C ARG A 54 2.64 -13.34 4.44
N ASP A 55 1.53 -12.95 3.84
CA ASP A 55 1.35 -11.58 3.38
C ASP A 55 1.29 -10.68 4.60
N VAL A 56 1.83 -9.47 4.48
CA VAL A 56 1.96 -8.52 5.56
C VAL A 56 1.03 -7.35 5.30
N LEU A 57 0.25 -6.97 6.32
CA LEU A 57 -0.56 -5.77 6.29
C LEU A 57 0.34 -4.55 6.57
N LEU A 58 0.57 -3.73 5.55
CA LEU A 58 1.40 -2.51 5.67
C LEU A 58 0.67 -1.37 6.37
N ALA A 59 -0.60 -1.21 6.05
CA ALA A 59 -1.47 -0.19 6.61
C ALA A 59 -2.94 -0.54 6.36
N VAL A 60 -3.82 0.13 7.09
CA VAL A 60 -5.22 0.30 6.72
C VAL A 60 -5.43 1.79 6.48
N PHE A 61 -5.59 2.20 5.23
CA PHE A 61 -5.80 3.60 4.91
C PHE A 61 -7.14 4.08 5.47
N ASP A 62 -7.12 5.21 6.15
CA ASP A 62 -8.30 5.92 6.63
C ASP A 62 -9.01 6.66 5.48
N VAL A 63 -9.56 5.89 4.54
CA VAL A 63 -10.31 6.35 3.37
C VAL A 63 -11.60 5.53 3.27
N GLY A 64 -12.75 6.20 3.41
CA GLY A 64 -14.05 5.53 3.50
C GLY A 64 -14.11 4.67 4.76
N ASP A 65 -14.51 3.40 4.61
CA ASP A 65 -14.62 2.43 5.72
C ASP A 65 -13.29 1.73 6.07
N GLY A 66 -12.17 2.21 5.53
CA GLY A 66 -10.85 1.61 5.68
C GLY A 66 -10.45 0.77 4.47
N VAL A 67 -9.20 0.91 4.02
CA VAL A 67 -8.67 0.14 2.87
C VAL A 67 -7.37 -0.55 3.27
N PRO A 68 -7.35 -1.88 3.46
CA PRO A 68 -6.14 -2.61 3.81
C PRO A 68 -5.15 -2.66 2.64
N VAL A 69 -3.87 -2.52 2.96
CA VAL A 69 -2.77 -2.57 1.99
C VAL A 69 -1.87 -3.75 2.33
N TRP A 70 -1.93 -4.77 1.49
CA TRP A 70 -1.16 -6.00 1.65
C TRP A 70 0.09 -5.99 0.78
N ILE A 71 1.11 -6.71 1.23
CA ILE A 71 2.31 -7.02 0.44
C ILE A 71 2.74 -8.45 0.74
N SER A 72 3.24 -9.18 -0.25
CA SER A 72 3.72 -10.55 0.00
C SER A 72 4.91 -10.56 0.96
N GLY A 73 5.04 -11.58 1.81
CA GLY A 73 6.16 -11.73 2.75
C GLY A 73 7.57 -11.53 2.14
N PRO A 74 7.93 -12.17 1.00
CA PRO A 74 9.23 -11.94 0.36
C PRO A 74 9.47 -10.51 -0.09
N GLN A 75 8.42 -9.84 -0.61
CA GLN A 75 8.51 -8.43 -0.97
C GLN A 75 8.61 -7.55 0.27
N PHE A 76 7.88 -7.88 1.35
CA PHE A 76 8.03 -7.18 2.62
C PHE A 76 9.49 -7.22 3.10
N ASP A 77 10.13 -8.39 3.09
CA ASP A 77 11.53 -8.50 3.50
C ASP A 77 12.48 -7.65 2.67
N ALA A 78 12.21 -7.56 1.36
CA ALA A 78 12.98 -6.72 0.44
C ALA A 78 12.72 -5.21 0.62
N TRP A 79 11.52 -4.81 1.06
CA TRP A 79 11.09 -3.39 1.07
C TRP A 79 10.80 -2.82 2.47
N LYS A 80 10.93 -3.59 3.55
CA LYS A 80 10.58 -3.17 4.92
C LYS A 80 11.31 -1.93 5.46
N HIS A 81 12.39 -1.53 4.80
CA HIS A 81 13.19 -0.33 5.07
C HIS A 81 12.79 0.88 4.21
N THR A 82 11.66 0.77 3.49
CA THR A 82 11.11 1.80 2.61
C THR A 82 9.65 2.07 2.97
N GLN A 83 9.30 3.35 3.09
CA GLN A 83 7.92 3.81 3.19
C GLN A 83 7.28 3.79 1.81
N LEU A 84 6.18 3.05 1.68
CA LEU A 84 5.38 3.01 0.47
C LEU A 84 4.45 4.22 0.41
N VAL A 85 4.36 4.88 -0.73
CA VAL A 85 3.35 5.92 -0.99
C VAL A 85 2.57 5.52 -2.23
N ILE A 86 1.28 5.24 -2.06
CA ILE A 86 0.37 4.92 -3.15
C ILE A 86 -0.15 6.24 -3.74
N ASP A 87 0.17 6.44 -5.01
CA ASP A 87 -0.21 7.60 -5.80
C ASP A 87 -1.02 7.18 -7.03
N VAL A 88 -1.57 8.13 -7.77
CA VAL A 88 -2.33 7.89 -9.00
C VAL A 88 -1.86 8.80 -10.12
N VAL A 89 -1.73 8.25 -11.31
CA VAL A 89 -1.38 9.00 -12.52
C VAL A 89 -2.29 8.60 -13.69
N PRO A 90 -2.49 9.46 -14.70
CA PRO A 90 -3.11 9.05 -15.96
C PRO A 90 -2.30 7.92 -16.61
N GLY A 91 -2.99 6.93 -17.18
CA GLY A 91 -2.34 5.82 -17.86
C GLY A 91 -3.15 4.53 -17.81
N ARG A 92 -2.67 3.51 -18.50
CA ARG A 92 -3.28 2.18 -18.47
C ARG A 92 -2.90 1.50 -17.15
N GLY A 93 -3.88 1.24 -16.30
CA GLY A 93 -3.73 0.40 -15.10
C GLY A 93 -3.40 -1.05 -15.44
N GLY A 94 -3.00 -1.82 -14.43
CA GLY A 94 -2.88 -3.27 -14.57
C GLY A 94 -4.24 -3.86 -14.96
N GLY A 95 -4.26 -4.85 -15.86
CA GLY A 95 -5.52 -5.36 -16.45
C GLY A 95 -6.55 -5.91 -15.46
N PHE A 96 -6.16 -6.13 -14.20
CA PHE A 96 -7.02 -6.62 -13.12
C PHE A 96 -7.32 -5.56 -12.05
N SER A 97 -6.79 -4.34 -12.17
CA SER A 97 -6.98 -3.28 -11.16
C SER A 97 -8.23 -2.45 -11.47
N LEU A 98 -9.02 -2.12 -10.44
CA LEU A 98 -10.32 -1.47 -10.59
C LEU A 98 -10.28 -0.08 -11.24
N GLU A 99 -9.17 0.65 -11.15
CA GLU A 99 -9.04 1.98 -11.75
C GLU A 99 -8.76 1.96 -13.26
N ALA A 100 -8.45 0.79 -13.83
CA ALA A 100 -8.06 0.69 -15.24
C ALA A 100 -9.11 1.28 -16.21
N PRO A 101 -10.44 1.10 -16.01
CA PRO A 101 -11.46 1.74 -16.85
C PRO A 101 -11.51 3.27 -16.76
N GLU A 102 -10.93 3.86 -15.70
CA GLU A 102 -10.91 5.32 -15.49
C GLU A 102 -9.79 6.03 -16.26
N GLY A 103 -9.01 5.28 -17.07
CA GLY A 103 -7.83 5.82 -17.75
C GLY A 103 -6.73 6.26 -16.78
N LYS A 104 -6.75 5.72 -15.56
CA LYS A 104 -5.78 5.98 -14.50
C LYS A 104 -5.05 4.69 -14.14
N ARG A 105 -3.95 4.84 -13.40
CA ARG A 105 -3.25 3.73 -12.76
C ARG A 105 -2.73 4.15 -11.40
N PHE A 106 -2.80 3.25 -10.42
CA PHE A 106 -2.05 3.46 -9.19
C PHE A 106 -0.55 3.21 -9.39
N LEU A 107 0.26 3.94 -8.63
CA LEU A 107 1.71 3.90 -8.67
C LEU A 107 2.25 3.89 -7.24
N SER A 108 3.19 2.99 -6.98
CA SER A 108 3.93 2.98 -5.72
C SER A 108 5.20 3.82 -5.85
N ARG A 109 5.37 4.75 -4.92
CA ARG A 109 6.62 5.51 -4.69
C ARG A 109 7.23 5.05 -3.37
N GLY A 110 8.55 5.17 -3.24
CA GLY A 110 9.28 4.68 -2.07
C GLY A 110 10.16 5.75 -1.46
N ARG A 111 10.05 5.99 -0.16
CA ARG A 111 11.02 6.79 0.62
C ARG A 111 11.79 5.87 1.55
N ALA A 112 13.12 5.87 1.50
CA ALA A 112 13.91 5.14 2.49
C ALA A 112 13.61 5.65 3.91
N PHE A 113 13.38 4.74 4.85
CA PHE A 113 13.32 5.10 6.27
C PHE A 113 14.71 5.46 6.79
N THR A 114 14.75 6.42 7.70
CA THR A 114 15.95 6.73 8.49
C THR A 114 16.30 5.57 9.44
N ASP A 115 17.53 5.54 9.94
CA ASP A 115 17.93 4.52 10.93
C ASP A 115 17.09 4.55 12.20
N GLU A 116 16.67 5.74 12.64
CA GLU A 116 15.79 5.88 13.81
C GLU A 116 14.41 5.29 13.55
N GLU A 117 13.83 5.58 12.38
CA GLU A 117 12.56 5.01 11.95
C GLU A 117 12.63 3.50 11.79
N ASN A 118 13.71 2.97 11.19
CA ASN A 118 13.93 1.53 11.08
C ASN A 118 14.04 0.86 12.45
N ARG A 119 14.71 1.49 13.42
CA ARG A 119 14.76 0.97 14.81
C ARG A 119 13.39 0.95 15.47
N ALA A 120 12.58 1.99 15.29
CA ALA A 120 11.22 2.03 15.83
C ALA A 120 10.34 0.94 15.19
N LEU A 121 10.41 0.80 13.86
CA LEU A 121 9.68 -0.22 13.10
C LEU A 121 10.10 -1.66 13.43
N ALA A 122 11.36 -1.89 13.81
CA ALA A 122 11.86 -3.21 14.20
C ALA A 122 11.35 -3.66 15.58
N ALA A 123 10.89 -2.72 16.41
CA ALA A 123 10.28 -3.03 17.71
C ALA A 123 8.80 -3.41 17.59
N GLU A 124 8.19 -3.23 16.41
CA GLU A 124 6.79 -3.55 16.17
C GLU A 124 6.62 -4.95 15.57
N THR A 125 5.56 -5.64 15.99
CA THR A 125 5.15 -6.89 15.36
C THR A 125 4.28 -6.57 14.16
N VAL A 126 4.64 -7.11 12.99
CA VAL A 126 3.82 -6.98 11.79
C VAL A 126 2.65 -7.95 11.84
N VAL A 127 1.49 -7.50 11.36
CA VAL A 127 0.31 -8.37 11.21
C VAL A 127 0.42 -9.10 9.88
N THR A 128 0.48 -10.43 9.94
CA THR A 128 0.45 -11.27 8.73
C THR A 128 -0.99 -11.66 8.36
N GLY A 129 -1.21 -12.19 7.15
CA GLY A 129 -2.50 -12.71 6.73
C GLY A 129 -3.08 -13.72 7.73
N ALA A 130 -2.27 -14.69 8.15
CA ALA A 130 -2.69 -15.67 9.16
C ALA A 130 -3.02 -15.04 10.52
N ALA A 131 -2.30 -13.97 10.93
CA ALA A 131 -2.61 -13.24 12.16
C ALA A 131 -3.92 -12.46 12.05
N TYR A 132 -4.13 -11.81 10.89
CA TYR A 132 -5.33 -11.05 10.60
C TYR A 132 -6.59 -11.93 10.58
N GLU A 133 -6.49 -13.14 10.01
CA GLU A 133 -7.57 -14.13 10.04
C GLU A 133 -7.93 -14.56 11.47
N ARG A 134 -6.95 -14.63 12.39
CA ARG A 134 -7.19 -14.90 13.82
C ARG A 134 -7.77 -13.70 14.60
N GLY A 135 -7.99 -12.57 13.93
CA GLY A 135 -8.56 -11.36 14.53
C GLY A 135 -7.53 -10.34 15.01
N GLU A 136 -6.23 -10.57 14.77
CA GLU A 136 -5.20 -9.56 15.08
C GLU A 136 -5.38 -8.36 14.13
N ARG A 137 -5.19 -7.15 14.64
CA ARG A 137 -5.32 -5.91 13.87
C ARG A 137 -4.12 -5.01 14.15
N PRO A 138 -3.63 -4.26 13.15
CA PRO A 138 -2.49 -3.38 13.34
C PRO A 138 -2.88 -2.24 14.28
N VAL A 139 -1.89 -1.70 14.99
CA VAL A 139 -2.07 -0.48 15.78
C VAL A 139 -2.39 0.66 14.82
N SER A 140 -3.54 1.33 15.02
CA SER A 140 -3.90 2.49 14.19
C SER A 140 -2.96 3.65 14.50
N SER A 141 -2.20 4.10 13.50
CA SER A 141 -1.11 5.07 13.65
C SER A 141 -1.41 6.46 13.04
N GLY A 142 -2.69 6.83 12.89
CA GLY A 142 -3.10 8.19 12.50
C GLY A 142 -3.22 8.43 10.98
N THR A 143 -2.95 9.66 10.53
CA THR A 143 -3.22 10.10 9.14
C THR A 143 -2.32 9.39 8.12
N HIS A 144 -2.94 8.76 7.12
CA HIS A 144 -2.26 8.08 6.02
C HIS A 144 -2.20 8.91 4.72
N VAL A 145 -2.93 10.03 4.66
CA VAL A 145 -3.02 10.88 3.47
C VAL A 145 -1.94 11.96 3.47
N VAL A 146 -1.16 12.05 2.40
CA VAL A 146 -0.17 13.10 2.15
C VAL A 146 -0.51 13.92 0.91
N ALA A 147 -0.05 15.18 0.86
CA ALA A 147 -0.39 16.10 -0.23
C ALA A 147 0.24 15.67 -1.56
N GLU A 148 1.48 15.19 -1.55
CA GLU A 148 2.23 14.77 -2.74
C GLU A 148 2.92 13.43 -2.51
N GLY A 149 3.20 12.72 -3.60
CA GLY A 149 4.03 11.52 -3.56
C GLY A 149 5.43 11.90 -3.07
N VAL A 150 5.86 11.34 -1.94
CA VAL A 150 7.20 11.64 -1.40
C VAL A 150 8.25 11.26 -2.44
N ASP A 151 9.18 12.19 -2.73
CA ASP A 151 10.27 12.02 -3.68
C ASP A 151 11.00 10.70 -3.43
N ALA A 152 10.71 9.72 -4.27
CA ALA A 152 11.50 8.51 -4.36
C ALA A 152 12.81 8.88 -5.02
N CYS A 153 13.92 8.57 -4.34
CA CYS A 153 15.27 8.73 -4.86
C CYS A 153 15.29 8.26 -6.32
N PRO A 154 15.80 9.07 -7.28
CA PRO A 154 15.80 8.66 -8.68
C PRO A 154 16.51 7.32 -8.79
N MET A 155 15.84 6.33 -9.39
CA MET A 155 16.44 5.09 -9.84
C MET A 155 17.82 5.42 -10.41
N PRO A 156 18.93 4.78 -9.98
CA PRO A 156 20.24 5.09 -10.51
C PRO A 156 20.18 4.93 -12.03
N LEU A 157 20.34 6.05 -12.73
CA LEU A 157 20.53 6.05 -14.17
C LEU A 157 21.79 5.21 -14.43
N ARG A 158 21.60 4.10 -15.15
CA ARG A 158 22.71 3.30 -15.68
C ARG A 158 23.55 4.13 -16.63
#